data_AF-A0A9R0VYB1-F1
#
_entry.id   AF-A0A9R0VYB1-F1
#
_cell.length_a   1.000
_cell.length_b   1.000
_cell.length_c   1.000
_cell.angle_alpha   90.00
_cell.angle_beta   90.00
_cell.angle_gamma   90.00
#
_symmetry.space_group_name_H-M   'P 1'
#
loop_
_entity.id
_entity.type
_entity.pdbx_description
1 polymer ?
#
loop_
_entity_poly.entity_id
_entity_poly.type
_entity_poly.pdbx_seq_one_letter_code
_entity_poly.pdbx_strand_id
1 'polypeptide(L)'
;MGHPEPFQLNYISMGNQECSMHYYKENYRKFYSAIKASYPDIKIISSCDRSTISPVEPADLYDVHVYTSSGDMFSKSSMFDSTPRGGPKAIVSEYAVTGNDAGRGTLVAALAEAAFLIGLERNRNGKLCSTLRK
;
A
#
# COMPACT_ATOMS: atom_id res chain seq x y z
N MET A 1 10.09 10.96 -28.92
CA MET A 1 9.55 11.80 -27.83
C MET A 1 10.74 12.42 -27.10
N GLY A 2 10.79 13.74 -26.88
CA GLY A 2 12.00 14.54 -26.63
C GLY A 2 12.70 14.40 -25.26
N HIS A 3 12.71 13.21 -24.66
CA HIS A 3 13.41 12.94 -23.41
C HIS A 3 14.19 11.62 -23.54
N PRO A 4 15.47 11.66 -24.00
CA PRO A 4 16.26 10.46 -24.24
C PRO A 4 16.76 9.79 -22.96
N GLU A 5 16.93 10.55 -21.88
CA GLU A 5 17.36 10.02 -20.58
C GLU A 5 16.22 9.25 -19.88
N PRO A 6 16.53 8.20 -19.11
CA PRO A 6 15.52 7.48 -18.34
C PRO A 6 15.01 8.32 -17.15
N PHE A 7 13.75 8.15 -16.79
CA PHE A 7 13.21 8.67 -15.53
C PHE A 7 13.64 7.77 -14.37
N GLN A 8 13.88 8.37 -13.21
CA GLN A 8 14.09 7.61 -11.98
C GLN A 8 12.80 6.88 -11.61
N LEU A 9 12.83 5.55 -11.68
CA LEU A 9 11.72 4.68 -11.27
C LEU A 9 12.20 3.77 -10.14
N ASN A 10 11.68 4.00 -8.94
CA ASN A 10 12.08 3.25 -7.74
C ASN A 10 11.09 2.15 -7.36
N TYR A 11 9.82 2.30 -7.74
CA TYR A 11 8.73 1.43 -7.32
C TYR A 11 7.83 1.05 -8.51
N ILE A 12 7.36 -0.18 -8.53
CA ILE A 12 6.29 -0.65 -9.41
C ILE A 12 5.24 -1.34 -8.54
N SER A 13 3.98 -0.93 -8.69
CA SER A 13 2.84 -1.70 -8.19
C SER A 13 2.42 -2.73 -9.22
N MET A 14 2.25 -3.97 -8.79
CA MET A 14 1.71 -5.04 -9.63
C MET A 14 0.25 -5.26 -9.26
N GLY A 15 -0.66 -4.88 -10.16
CA GLY A 15 -2.10 -4.93 -9.94
C GLY A 15 -2.68 -3.72 -9.20
N ASN A 16 -3.99 -3.76 -9.01
CA ASN A 16 -4.82 -2.88 -8.22
C ASN A 16 -6.06 -3.64 -7.66
N GLN A 17 -5.88 -4.28 -6.51
CA GLN A 17 -6.85 -5.09 -5.74
C GLN A 17 -7.22 -6.47 -6.32
N GLU A 18 -6.46 -7.05 -7.24
CA GLU A 18 -6.78 -8.36 -7.84
C GLU A 18 -6.28 -9.57 -7.02
N CYS A 19 -5.88 -9.39 -5.76
CA CYS A 19 -5.32 -10.49 -4.97
C CYS A 19 -6.23 -11.73 -4.85
N SER A 20 -7.54 -11.54 -4.86
CA SER A 20 -8.54 -12.61 -4.81
C SER A 20 -8.66 -13.37 -6.14
N MET A 21 -8.10 -12.83 -7.23
CA MET A 21 -8.21 -13.40 -8.57
C MET A 21 -7.14 -14.48 -8.78
N HIS A 22 -7.57 -15.68 -9.19
CA HIS A 22 -6.67 -16.82 -9.42
C HIS A 22 -5.56 -16.49 -10.43
N TYR A 23 -5.93 -15.89 -11.57
CA TYR A 23 -5.00 -15.56 -12.64
C TYR A 23 -3.97 -14.50 -12.23
N TYR A 24 -4.26 -13.65 -11.24
CA TYR A 24 -3.31 -12.66 -10.74
C TYR A 24 -2.13 -13.37 -10.07
N LYS A 25 -2.39 -14.31 -9.16
CA LYS A 25 -1.32 -15.04 -8.43
C LYS A 25 -0.43 -15.86 -9.39
N GLU A 26 -1.03 -16.52 -10.37
CA GLU A 26 -0.29 -17.31 -11.36
C GLU A 26 0.66 -16.45 -12.23
N ASN A 27 0.23 -15.24 -12.56
CA ASN A 27 1.00 -14.34 -13.40
C ASN A 27 1.96 -13.47 -12.60
N TYR A 28 1.64 -13.16 -11.35
CA TYR A 28 2.46 -12.32 -10.45
C TYR A 28 3.90 -12.81 -10.41
N ARG A 29 4.13 -14.11 -10.21
CA ARG A 29 5.49 -14.69 -10.14
C ARG A 29 6.27 -14.53 -11.45
N LYS A 30 5.59 -14.64 -12.58
CA LYS A 30 6.20 -14.49 -13.91
C LYS A 30 6.66 -13.04 -14.11
N PHE A 31 5.79 -12.08 -13.79
CA PHE A 31 6.10 -10.65 -13.87
C PHE A 31 7.18 -10.25 -12.86
N TYR A 32 7.06 -10.68 -11.60
CA TYR A 32 8.05 -10.42 -10.56
C TYR A 32 9.45 -10.86 -11.01
N SER A 33 9.56 -12.10 -11.50
CA SER A 33 10.84 -12.68 -11.92
C SER A 33 11.43 -11.93 -13.12
N ALA A 34 10.62 -11.61 -14.12
CA ALA A 34 11.07 -10.86 -15.29
C ALA A 34 11.54 -9.43 -14.96
N ILE A 35 10.81 -8.74 -14.07
CA ILE A 35 11.17 -7.39 -13.61
C ILE A 35 12.46 -7.46 -12.79
N LYS A 36 12.56 -8.35 -11.81
CA LYS A 36 13.77 -8.44 -10.96
C LYS A 36 15.01 -8.90 -11.72
N ALA A 37 14.85 -9.70 -12.78
CA ALA A 37 15.96 -10.09 -13.63
C ALA A 37 16.54 -8.90 -14.41
N SER A 38 15.69 -7.95 -14.81
CA SER A 38 16.09 -6.78 -15.62
C SER A 38 16.43 -5.56 -14.76
N TYR A 39 15.72 -5.39 -13.64
CA TYR A 39 15.73 -4.22 -12.76
C TYR A 39 15.72 -4.66 -11.29
N PRO A 40 16.83 -5.24 -10.79
CA PRO A 40 16.90 -5.77 -9.42
C PRO A 40 16.65 -4.69 -8.34
N ASP A 41 16.99 -3.44 -8.66
CA ASP A 41 16.88 -2.29 -7.75
C ASP A 41 15.45 -1.76 -7.59
N ILE A 42 14.56 -1.99 -8.57
CA ILE A 42 13.16 -1.56 -8.50
C ILE A 42 12.43 -2.35 -7.41
N LYS A 43 11.76 -1.64 -6.51
CA LYS A 43 10.94 -2.21 -5.45
C LYS A 43 9.55 -2.57 -5.97
N ILE A 44 9.11 -3.79 -5.68
CA ILE A 44 7.81 -4.27 -6.12
C ILE A 44 6.80 -4.20 -4.98
N ILE A 45 5.68 -3.54 -5.24
CA ILE A 45 4.52 -3.43 -4.36
C ILE A 45 3.50 -4.47 -4.83
N SER A 46 3.10 -5.37 -3.94
CA SER A 46 2.04 -6.35 -4.21
C SER A 46 0.67 -5.76 -3.94
N SER A 47 -0.28 -6.06 -4.81
CA SER A 47 -1.71 -5.82 -4.56
C SER A 47 -2.32 -6.73 -3.49
N CYS A 48 -1.59 -7.75 -3.02
CA CYS A 48 -2.04 -8.65 -1.95
C CYS A 48 -1.68 -8.13 -0.56
N ASP A 49 -2.39 -8.63 0.44
CA ASP A 49 -2.10 -8.33 1.84
C ASP A 49 -0.75 -8.89 2.32
N ARG A 50 -0.31 -8.42 3.49
CA ARG A 50 0.93 -8.89 4.13
C ARG A 50 1.00 -10.42 4.26
N SER A 51 -0.14 -11.06 4.56
CA SER A 51 -0.19 -12.51 4.84
C SER A 51 0.13 -13.36 3.61
N THR A 52 -0.10 -12.82 2.41
CA THR A 52 0.22 -13.49 1.15
C THR A 52 1.71 -13.43 0.81
N ILE A 53 2.45 -12.45 1.35
CA ILE A 53 3.89 -12.31 1.05
C ILE A 53 4.69 -13.44 1.69
N SER A 54 5.44 -14.16 0.87
CA SER A 54 6.21 -15.33 1.27
C SER A 54 7.41 -15.54 0.34
N PRO A 55 8.33 -16.48 0.63
CA PRO A 55 9.41 -16.82 -0.31
C PRO A 55 8.93 -17.28 -1.70
N VAL A 56 7.70 -17.82 -1.79
CA VAL A 56 7.09 -18.25 -3.05
C VAL A 56 6.30 -17.15 -3.76
N GLU A 57 5.83 -16.13 -3.02
CA GLU A 57 5.16 -14.94 -3.52
C GLU A 57 5.87 -13.69 -2.96
N PRO A 58 7.09 -13.38 -3.43
CA PRO A 58 7.90 -12.32 -2.86
C PRO A 58 7.38 -10.93 -3.25
N ALA A 59 7.52 -9.97 -2.34
CA ALA A 59 7.29 -8.55 -2.59
C ALA A 59 8.15 -7.71 -1.62
N ASP A 60 8.53 -6.50 -2.03
CA ASP A 60 9.23 -5.56 -1.14
C ASP A 60 8.23 -4.84 -0.23
N LEU A 61 7.03 -4.54 -0.76
CA LEU A 61 5.92 -3.89 -0.06
C LEU A 61 4.58 -4.54 -0.41
N TYR A 62 3.55 -4.26 0.41
CA TYR A 62 2.16 -4.55 0.10
C TYR A 62 1.32 -3.29 0.14
N ASP A 63 0.31 -3.22 -0.74
CA ASP A 63 -0.63 -2.12 -0.79
C ASP A 63 -1.81 -2.32 0.17
N VAL A 64 -2.30 -1.23 0.75
CA VAL A 64 -3.39 -1.19 1.70
C VAL A 64 -4.39 -0.14 1.25
N HIS A 65 -5.62 -0.59 1.03
CA HIS A 65 -6.73 0.25 0.59
C HIS A 65 -7.77 0.33 1.71
N VAL A 66 -8.16 1.54 2.10
CA VAL A 66 -9.10 1.76 3.21
C VAL A 66 -10.24 2.69 2.78
N TYR A 67 -11.39 2.12 2.46
CA TYR A 67 -12.63 2.86 2.18
C TYR A 67 -13.69 2.45 3.19
N THR A 68 -14.11 3.37 4.05
CA THR A 68 -14.97 3.03 5.19
C THR A 68 -15.69 4.26 5.76
N SER A 69 -16.53 4.07 6.78
CA SER A 69 -17.23 5.18 7.45
C SER A 69 -16.27 6.04 8.28
N SER A 70 -16.68 7.25 8.69
CA SER A 70 -15.83 8.11 9.54
C SER A 70 -15.52 7.46 10.89
N GLY A 71 -16.51 6.78 11.49
CA GLY A 71 -16.32 6.09 12.77
C GLY A 71 -15.29 4.96 12.66
N ASP A 72 -15.41 4.15 11.62
CA ASP A 72 -14.48 3.05 11.36
C ASP A 72 -13.08 3.56 11.00
N MET A 73 -12.97 4.61 10.18
CA MET A 73 -11.69 5.22 9.82
C MET A 73 -10.99 5.77 11.07
N PHE A 74 -11.71 6.47 11.95
CA PHE A 74 -11.16 6.96 13.22
C PHE A 74 -10.65 5.82 14.11
N SER A 75 -11.41 4.72 14.19
CA SER A 75 -11.00 3.52 14.94
C SER A 75 -9.72 2.87 14.41
N LYS A 76 -9.38 3.08 13.13
CA LYS A 76 -8.16 2.58 12.47
C LYS A 76 -6.92 3.43 12.74
N SER A 77 -6.99 4.48 13.56
CA SER A 77 -5.81 5.23 14.03
C SER A 77 -4.74 4.35 14.71
N SER A 78 -5.09 3.17 15.18
CA SER A 78 -4.19 2.15 15.74
C SER A 78 -3.96 0.93 14.85
N MET A 79 -4.43 0.95 13.59
CA MET A 79 -4.42 -0.20 12.66
C MET A 79 -3.06 -0.90 12.54
N PHE A 80 -1.98 -0.13 12.65
CA PHE A 80 -0.61 -0.61 12.46
C PHE A 80 0.18 -0.81 13.76
N ASP A 81 -0.38 -0.47 14.93
CA ASP A 81 0.37 -0.42 16.19
C ASP A 81 0.98 -1.78 16.57
N SER A 82 0.29 -2.87 16.25
CA SER A 82 0.72 -4.25 16.54
C SER A 82 1.48 -4.93 15.40
N THR A 83 1.68 -4.27 14.25
CA THR A 83 2.29 -4.95 13.10
C THR A 83 3.79 -5.17 13.34
N PRO A 84 4.33 -6.38 13.07
CA PRO A 84 5.74 -6.67 13.24
C PRO A 84 6.62 -5.75 12.39
N ARG A 85 7.68 -5.22 13.02
CA ARG A 85 8.67 -4.36 12.36
C ARG A 85 9.67 -5.16 11.49
N GLY A 86 9.73 -6.48 11.65
CA GLY A 86 10.47 -7.38 10.76
C GLY A 86 9.54 -7.89 9.65
N GLY A 87 9.76 -7.47 8.40
CA GLY A 87 9.04 -7.99 7.24
C GLY A 87 8.74 -6.94 6.17
N PRO A 88 7.89 -7.30 5.19
CA PRO A 88 7.46 -6.39 4.13
C PRO A 88 6.78 -5.14 4.70
N LYS A 89 7.03 -4.01 4.07
CA LYS A 89 6.45 -2.71 4.49
C LYS A 89 5.08 -2.51 3.84
N ALA A 90 4.18 -1.88 4.56
CA ALA A 90 2.92 -1.39 4.01
C ALA A 90 3.15 -0.07 3.26
N ILE A 91 2.45 0.09 2.16
CA ILE A 91 2.08 1.40 1.61
C ILE A 91 0.56 1.50 1.69
N VAL A 92 0.06 2.64 2.17
CA VAL A 92 -1.37 2.96 2.11
C VAL A 92 -1.54 3.88 0.91
N SER A 93 -1.78 3.32 -0.28
CA SER A 93 -1.90 4.10 -1.51
C SER A 93 -3.28 4.76 -1.64
N GLU A 94 -4.30 4.14 -1.05
CA GLU A 94 -5.69 4.54 -1.17
C GLU A 94 -6.37 4.56 0.20
N TYR A 95 -6.93 5.72 0.57
CA TYR A 95 -7.78 5.85 1.73
C TYR A 95 -8.80 6.96 1.52
N ALA A 96 -10.03 6.74 1.95
CA ALA A 96 -11.04 7.78 2.05
C ALA A 96 -12.17 7.34 2.99
N VAL A 97 -12.76 8.31 3.67
CA VAL A 97 -14.10 8.11 4.23
C VAL A 97 -15.10 8.12 3.08
N THR A 98 -15.91 7.06 2.97
CA THR A 98 -16.90 6.88 1.92
C THR A 98 -18.26 6.51 2.51
N GLY A 99 -19.31 6.57 1.68
CA GLY A 99 -20.68 6.29 2.10
C GLY A 99 -21.43 7.52 2.57
N ASN A 100 -22.45 7.31 3.40
CA ASN A 100 -23.45 8.34 3.69
C ASN A 100 -22.90 9.52 4.50
N ASP A 101 -21.94 9.30 5.40
CA ASP A 101 -21.34 10.33 6.26
C ASP A 101 -20.17 11.09 5.61
N ALA A 102 -19.69 10.61 4.46
CA ALA A 102 -18.73 11.33 3.63
C ALA A 102 -19.34 12.58 2.98
N GLY A 103 -20.60 12.51 2.54
CA GLY A 103 -21.30 13.61 1.88
C GLY A 103 -20.52 14.20 0.71
N ARG A 104 -20.29 15.53 0.73
CA ARG A 104 -19.40 16.24 -0.22
C ARG A 104 -18.00 16.51 0.36
N GLY A 105 -17.61 15.76 1.39
CA GLY A 105 -16.55 16.11 2.33
C GLY A 105 -17.13 16.80 3.55
N THR A 106 -17.19 16.07 4.67
CA THR A 106 -17.66 16.60 5.96
C THR A 106 -16.47 16.84 6.89
N LEU A 107 -16.66 17.72 7.89
CA LEU A 107 -15.65 17.91 8.94
C LEU A 107 -15.35 16.61 9.69
N VAL A 108 -16.37 15.77 9.92
CA VAL A 108 -16.21 14.48 10.61
C VAL A 108 -15.36 13.51 9.78
N ALA A 109 -15.58 13.44 8.47
CA ALA A 109 -14.75 12.66 7.56
C ALA A 109 -13.29 13.12 7.58
N ALA A 110 -13.06 14.43 7.47
CA ALA A 110 -11.72 15.00 7.51
C ALA A 110 -10.98 14.72 8.84
N LEU A 111 -11.68 14.81 9.97
CA LEU A 111 -11.11 14.47 11.29
C LEU A 111 -10.77 12.98 11.41
N ALA A 112 -11.60 12.10 10.86
CA ALA A 112 -11.36 10.67 10.87
C ALA A 112 -10.13 10.28 10.02
N GLU A 113 -10.01 10.84 8.81
CA GLU A 113 -8.84 10.65 7.95
C GLU A 113 -7.56 11.22 8.59
N ALA A 114 -7.65 12.40 9.22
CA ALA A 114 -6.52 12.96 9.96
C ALA A 114 -6.07 12.05 11.11
N ALA A 115 -7.01 11.50 11.90
CA ALA A 115 -6.70 10.56 12.97
C ALA A 115 -6.03 9.28 12.42
N PHE A 116 -6.50 8.75 11.30
CA PHE A 116 -5.88 7.63 10.61
C PHE A 116 -4.44 7.95 10.17
N LEU A 117 -4.22 9.10 9.54
CA LEU A 117 -2.89 9.55 9.11
C LEU A 117 -1.91 9.78 10.27
N ILE A 118 -2.38 10.30 11.41
CA ILE A 118 -1.57 10.39 12.65
C ILE A 118 -1.16 8.98 13.10
N GLY A 119 -2.07 8.01 13.01
CA GLY A 119 -1.77 6.60 13.20
C GLY A 119 -0.65 6.08 12.29
N LEU A 120 -0.69 6.43 11.01
CA LEU A 120 0.38 6.08 10.05
C LEU A 120 1.71 6.72 10.42
N GLU A 121 1.71 8.02 10.78
CA GLU A 121 2.92 8.73 11.15
C GLU A 121 3.57 8.17 12.42
N ARG A 122 2.77 7.86 13.45
CA ARG A 122 3.23 7.15 14.66
C ARG A 122 3.90 5.83 14.34
N ASN A 123 3.48 5.19 13.24
CA ASN A 123 3.98 3.91 12.77
C ASN A 123 5.05 4.01 11.67
N ARG A 124 5.52 5.22 11.33
CA ARG A 124 6.52 5.47 10.27
C ARG A 124 7.90 4.89 10.56
N ASN A 125 8.25 4.68 11.83
CA ASN A 125 9.62 4.32 12.24
C ASN A 125 10.13 3.06 11.52
N GLY A 126 11.09 3.28 10.61
CA GLY A 126 12.00 2.35 9.94
C GLY A 126 11.44 1.16 9.14
N LYS A 127 10.23 0.70 9.43
CA LYS A 127 9.93 -0.75 9.31
C LYS A 127 8.48 -1.12 9.03
N LEU A 128 7.53 -0.17 8.95
CA LEU A 128 6.13 -0.55 8.79
C LEU A 128 5.36 0.21 7.72
N CYS A 129 5.27 1.55 7.78
CA CYS A 129 4.61 2.34 6.74
C CYS A 129 5.65 3.21 6.03
N SER A 130 5.86 3.01 4.73
CA SER A 130 6.55 4.00 3.91
C SER A 130 5.54 5.05 3.48
N THR A 131 5.56 6.21 4.12
CA THR A 131 5.06 7.42 3.46
C THR A 131 6.05 7.75 2.35
N LEU A 132 5.58 7.77 1.09
CA LEU A 132 6.36 8.30 -0.02
C LEU A 132 6.62 9.78 0.28
N ARG A 133 7.77 10.08 0.89
CA ARG A 133 8.25 11.46 0.93
C ARG A 133 8.61 11.82 -0.50
N LYS A 134 7.91 12.82 -1.04
CA LYS A 134 8.35 13.55 -2.23
C LYS A 134 9.70 14.19 -1.98
#